data_AF-A0A0S2ETK7-F1
#
_entry.id   AF-A0A0S2ETK7-F1
#
_cell.length_a   1.000
_cell.length_b   1.000
_cell.length_c   1.000
_cell.angle_alpha   90.00
_cell.angle_beta   90.00
_cell.angle_gamma   90.00
#
_symmetry.space_group_name_H-M   'P 1'
#
loop_
_entity.id
_entity.type
_entity.pdbx_description
1 polymer ?
#
loop_
_entity_poly.entity_id
_entity_poly.type
_entity_poly.pdbx_seq_one_letter_code
_entity_poly.pdbx_strand_id
1 'polypeptide(L)'
;MAQAVAESNVLSIVQDGGENRLTVDQSQASNSQVGGLEIGAPTLQTFTLTPNAETSQSEDTLPEQVRLNVLSAERMRGQPARQMGGGNSADIKISGNGGFVGLLQSSPSPNLGNQANVNLAGGGRALIGQLGGGNKATAMLGAGALEGTILQKGDSNVADLSVTGKGSSGSISQYGSGLNNSLAVSGAGTSAALISNGVSNGTAGTPITVQSNGASVTITQSKM
;
A
#
# COMPACT_ATOMS: atom_id res chain seq x y z
N MET A 1 18.70 -12.67 -30.65
CA MET A 1 18.86 -12.79 -29.19
C MET A 1 18.65 -11.41 -28.60
N ALA A 2 17.61 -11.20 -27.79
CA ALA A 2 17.39 -9.93 -27.12
C ALA A 2 18.23 -9.90 -25.84
N GLN A 3 19.26 -9.06 -25.81
CA GLN A 3 20.08 -8.80 -24.64
C GLN A 3 19.28 -7.85 -23.74
N ALA A 4 18.71 -8.36 -22.64
CA ALA A 4 18.13 -7.50 -21.62
C ALA A 4 19.28 -6.82 -20.87
N VAL A 5 19.57 -5.57 -21.21
CA VAL A 5 20.55 -4.76 -20.47
C VAL A 5 19.78 -4.04 -19.35
N ALA A 6 19.96 -4.51 -18.13
CA ALA A 6 19.48 -3.86 -16.92
C ALA A 6 20.37 -2.65 -16.62
N GLU A 7 20.20 -1.55 -17.36
CA GLU A 7 21.02 -0.35 -17.19
C GLU A 7 20.53 0.49 -16.00
N SER A 8 21.48 0.96 -15.17
CA SER A 8 21.27 2.00 -14.16
C SER A 8 20.23 1.68 -13.06
N ASN A 9 20.09 0.41 -12.68
CA ASN A 9 19.26 0.05 -11.52
C ASN A 9 19.99 0.33 -10.20
N VAL A 10 19.25 0.82 -9.20
CA VAL A 10 19.79 1.17 -7.88
C VAL A 10 19.05 0.38 -6.79
N LEU A 11 19.83 -0.30 -5.95
CA LEU A 11 19.35 -0.97 -4.75
C LEU A 11 20.09 -0.40 -3.54
N SER A 12 19.36 0.14 -2.57
CA SER A 12 19.92 0.60 -1.30
C SER A 12 19.09 0.03 -0.16
N ILE A 13 19.72 -0.66 0.79
CA ILE A 13 19.04 -1.42 1.84
C ILE A 13 19.77 -1.26 3.17
N VAL A 14 19.00 -1.13 4.25
CA VAL A 14 19.44 -1.32 5.63
C VAL A 14 18.55 -2.36 6.28
N GLN A 15 19.17 -3.42 6.81
CA GLN A 15 18.53 -4.43 7.63
C GLN A 15 19.10 -4.34 9.04
N ASP A 16 18.24 -4.20 10.03
CA ASP A 16 18.59 -4.15 11.46
C ASP A 16 17.73 -5.16 12.22
N GLY A 17 18.35 -6.11 12.89
CA GLY A 17 17.71 -7.30 13.49
C GLY A 17 18.01 -8.61 12.76
N GLY A 18 17.53 -9.73 13.30
CA GLY A 18 17.77 -11.08 12.77
C GLY A 18 16.73 -11.54 11.75
N GLU A 19 17.09 -12.50 10.89
CA GLU A 19 16.16 -13.20 9.97
C GLU A 19 15.43 -12.30 8.95
N ASN A 20 15.94 -11.10 8.69
CA ASN A 20 15.41 -10.24 7.63
C ASN A 20 15.80 -10.79 6.25
N ARG A 21 14.86 -10.82 5.31
CA ARG A 21 15.07 -11.23 3.91
C ARG A 21 14.53 -10.17 2.97
N LEU A 22 15.31 -9.84 1.94
CA LEU A 22 14.87 -9.04 0.81
C LEU A 22 15.36 -9.67 -0.49
N THR A 23 14.43 -9.99 -1.38
CA THR A 23 14.72 -10.49 -2.73
C THR A 23 14.28 -9.42 -3.73
N VAL A 24 15.17 -9.07 -4.67
CA VAL A 24 14.88 -8.07 -5.70
C VAL A 24 15.22 -8.65 -7.07
N ASP A 25 14.23 -8.73 -7.94
CA ASP A 25 14.38 -9.06 -9.36
C ASP A 25 14.17 -7.81 -10.22
N GLN A 26 15.27 -7.32 -10.79
CA GLN A 26 15.31 -6.21 -11.75
C GLN A 26 15.87 -6.65 -13.10
N SER A 27 15.85 -7.97 -13.40
CA SER A 27 16.42 -8.52 -14.63
C SER A 27 15.76 -8.00 -15.91
N GLN A 28 14.52 -7.49 -15.80
CA GLN A 28 13.75 -6.89 -16.89
C GLN A 28 13.52 -5.39 -16.70
N ALA A 29 14.28 -4.74 -15.81
CA ALA A 29 14.12 -3.33 -15.48
C ALA A 29 15.33 -2.49 -15.93
N SER A 30 15.09 -1.21 -16.24
CA SER A 30 16.12 -0.19 -16.42
C SER A 30 15.77 1.08 -15.65
N ASN A 31 16.78 1.86 -15.26
CA ASN A 31 16.68 3.09 -14.45
C ASN A 31 15.73 2.96 -13.24
N SER A 32 15.65 1.76 -12.66
CA SER A 32 14.69 1.45 -11.61
C SER A 32 15.36 1.43 -10.24
N GLN A 33 14.60 1.75 -9.20
CA GLN A 33 15.14 1.92 -7.86
C GLN A 33 14.30 1.22 -6.80
N VAL A 34 14.98 0.57 -5.86
CA VAL A 34 14.42 0.17 -4.57
C VAL A 34 15.11 1.00 -3.48
N GLY A 35 14.33 1.69 -2.66
CA GLY A 35 14.88 2.64 -1.68
C GLY A 35 13.94 2.97 -0.53
N GLY A 36 14.29 4.05 0.16
CA GLY A 36 13.69 4.43 1.43
C GLY A 36 12.29 5.01 1.30
N LEU A 37 11.54 4.81 2.37
CA LEU A 37 10.20 5.33 2.60
C LEU A 37 10.14 5.94 4.00
N GLU A 38 9.50 7.10 4.11
CA GLU A 38 9.11 7.69 5.38
C GLU A 38 7.58 7.65 5.50
N ILE A 39 7.09 7.25 6.67
CA ILE A 39 5.64 7.29 6.98
C ILE A 39 5.43 8.45 7.91
N GLY A 40 4.59 9.41 7.47
CA GLY A 40 4.23 10.57 8.27
C GLY A 40 3.39 10.18 9.49
N ALA A 41 3.27 11.12 10.43
CA ALA A 41 2.34 10.96 11.54
C ALA A 41 0.90 10.74 11.01
N PRO A 42 0.09 9.88 11.65
CA PRO A 42 -1.30 9.71 11.25
C PRO A 42 -2.02 11.06 11.37
N THR A 43 -2.68 11.48 10.29
CA THR A 43 -3.53 12.67 10.30
C THR A 43 -4.97 12.25 10.57
N LEU A 44 -5.66 12.98 11.44
CA LEU A 44 -7.08 12.77 11.67
C LEU A 44 -7.87 13.41 10.51
N GLN A 45 -8.58 12.60 9.73
CA GLN A 45 -9.51 13.09 8.71
C GLN A 45 -10.95 12.90 9.19
N THR A 46 -11.77 13.94 9.05
CA THR A 46 -13.20 13.90 9.36
C THR A 46 -13.98 13.73 8.07
N PHE A 47 -14.75 12.65 7.99
CA PHE A 47 -15.66 12.38 6.89
C PHE A 47 -17.09 12.59 7.38
N THR A 48 -17.87 13.33 6.59
CA THR A 48 -19.30 13.52 6.85
C THR A 48 -20.06 12.50 6.04
N LEU A 49 -20.71 11.54 6.70
CA LEU A 49 -21.58 10.60 6.03
C LEU A 49 -22.94 11.28 5.83
N THR A 50 -23.33 11.47 4.57
CA THR A 50 -24.68 11.94 4.25
C THR A 50 -25.56 10.70 4.13
N PRO A 51 -26.60 10.53 4.98
CA PRO A 51 -27.51 9.40 4.85
C PRO A 51 -28.13 9.37 3.45
N ASN A 52 -28.26 8.18 2.87
CA ASN A 52 -28.93 8.02 1.57
C ASN A 52 -30.39 8.49 1.70
N ALA A 53 -30.77 9.49 0.91
CA ALA A 53 -32.06 10.17 0.98
C ALA A 53 -33.30 9.30 0.66
N GLU A 54 -33.12 8.01 0.37
CA GLU A 54 -34.20 7.11 -0.07
C GLU A 54 -35.00 6.47 1.07
N THR A 55 -34.60 6.64 2.33
CA THR A 55 -35.46 6.27 3.48
C THR A 55 -36.15 7.51 4.03
N SER A 56 -37.10 8.00 3.24
CA SER A 56 -38.08 8.98 3.72
C SER A 56 -38.93 8.34 4.82
N GLN A 57 -38.60 8.63 6.09
CA GLN A 57 -39.50 9.31 7.04
C GLN A 57 -38.92 9.28 8.46
N SER A 58 -38.99 10.46 9.07
CA SER A 58 -38.82 10.79 10.49
C SER A 58 -37.40 10.79 11.09
N GLU A 59 -37.12 11.99 11.63
CA GLU A 59 -36.12 12.37 12.62
C GLU A 59 -34.83 13.02 12.11
N ASP A 60 -34.61 14.20 12.69
CA ASP A 60 -33.50 15.15 12.63
C ASP A 60 -32.16 14.47 12.97
N THR A 61 -31.74 13.56 12.10
CA THR A 61 -30.48 12.85 12.23
C THR A 61 -29.38 13.74 11.68
N LEU A 62 -28.70 14.45 12.58
CA LEU A 62 -27.47 15.16 12.28
C LEU A 62 -26.51 14.20 11.55
N PRO A 63 -25.79 14.68 10.52
CA PRO A 63 -24.90 13.83 9.75
C PRO A 63 -23.83 13.22 10.67
N GLU A 64 -23.67 11.90 10.59
CA GLU A 64 -22.68 11.19 11.37
C GLU A 64 -21.28 11.55 10.87
N GLN A 65 -20.43 12.05 11.78
CA GLN A 65 -19.03 12.36 11.49
C GLN A 65 -18.16 11.18 11.89
N VAL A 66 -17.51 10.56 10.91
CA VAL A 66 -16.51 9.52 11.15
C VAL A 66 -15.13 10.15 11.15
N ARG A 67 -14.35 9.88 12.20
CA ARG A 67 -12.95 10.31 12.33
C ARG A 67 -12.04 9.14 12.10
N LEU A 68 -11.12 9.28 11.15
CA LEU A 68 -10.15 8.23 10.80
C LEU A 68 -8.73 8.74 10.94
N ASN A 69 -7.87 7.85 11.41
CA ASN A 69 -6.42 7.99 11.23
C ASN A 69 -6.06 7.58 9.81
N VAL A 70 -5.50 8.51 9.05
CA VAL A 70 -4.97 8.29 7.70
C VAL A 70 -3.47 8.36 7.75
N LEU A 71 -2.80 7.31 7.27
CA LEU A 71 -1.36 7.28 7.12
C LEU A 71 -0.97 7.98 5.81
N SER A 72 0.16 8.69 5.85
CA SER A 72 0.78 9.28 4.67
C SER A 72 2.19 8.72 4.50
N ALA A 73 2.68 8.74 3.27
CA ALA A 73 4.02 8.23 2.97
C ALA A 73 4.71 9.10 1.93
N GLU A 74 6.01 9.29 2.14
CA GLU A 74 6.86 10.03 1.24
C GLU A 74 8.06 9.17 0.84
N ARG A 75 8.37 9.18 -0.46
CA ARG A 75 9.59 8.54 -0.95
C ARG A 75 10.80 9.32 -0.46
N MET A 76 11.82 8.60 -0.02
CA MET A 76 13.07 9.20 0.44
C MET A 76 14.17 8.95 -0.59
N ARG A 77 14.34 9.89 -1.53
CA ARG A 77 15.36 9.77 -2.58
C ARG A 77 16.75 9.66 -1.96
N GLY A 78 17.51 8.65 -2.38
CA GLY A 78 18.86 8.41 -1.90
C GLY A 78 18.93 7.77 -0.50
N GLN A 79 17.79 7.51 0.15
CA GLN A 79 17.75 6.72 1.38
C GLN A 79 17.57 5.23 1.07
N PRO A 80 18.09 4.35 1.93
CA PRO A 80 17.91 2.91 1.79
C PRO A 80 16.49 2.49 2.13
N ALA A 81 16.01 1.43 1.48
CA ALA A 81 14.91 0.62 1.97
C ALA A 81 15.26 0.08 3.36
N ARG A 82 14.30 0.03 4.28
CA ARG A 82 14.58 -0.30 5.69
C ARG A 82 13.75 -1.49 6.16
N GLN A 83 14.42 -2.48 6.73
CA GLN A 83 13.81 -3.57 7.51
C GLN A 83 14.39 -3.51 8.92
N MET A 84 13.56 -3.13 9.89
CA MET A 84 13.93 -3.01 11.30
C MET A 84 13.19 -4.04 12.13
N GLY A 85 13.88 -4.58 13.14
CA GLY A 85 13.39 -5.73 13.89
C GLY A 85 13.70 -7.04 13.16
N GLY A 86 13.09 -8.14 13.60
CA GLY A 86 13.38 -9.45 13.02
C GLY A 86 12.29 -10.02 12.13
N GLY A 87 12.68 -10.99 11.29
CA GLY A 87 11.78 -11.81 10.49
C GLY A 87 11.10 -11.09 9.33
N ASN A 88 11.45 -9.83 9.04
CA ASN A 88 10.83 -9.11 7.94
C ASN A 88 11.23 -9.72 6.59
N SER A 89 10.29 -9.91 5.68
CA SER A 89 10.52 -10.47 4.36
C SER A 89 9.92 -9.57 3.28
N ALA A 90 10.65 -9.38 2.19
CA ALA A 90 10.16 -8.69 1.01
C ALA A 90 10.62 -9.39 -0.27
N ASP A 91 9.70 -9.56 -1.22
CA ASP A 91 9.95 -10.00 -2.59
C ASP A 91 9.50 -8.89 -3.54
N ILE A 92 10.46 -8.34 -4.29
CA ILE A 92 10.24 -7.20 -5.17
C ILE A 92 10.64 -7.58 -6.58
N LYS A 93 9.69 -7.50 -7.51
CA LYS A 93 9.93 -7.62 -8.94
C LYS A 93 9.61 -6.31 -9.63
N ILE A 94 10.57 -5.78 -10.37
CA ILE A 94 10.41 -4.60 -11.21
C ILE A 94 10.70 -4.98 -12.65
N SER A 95 9.86 -4.50 -13.57
CA SER A 95 10.06 -4.62 -15.02
C SER A 95 9.80 -3.29 -15.71
N GLY A 96 10.40 -3.06 -16.87
CA GLY A 96 10.29 -1.80 -17.61
C GLY A 96 11.23 -0.70 -17.12
N ASN A 97 10.99 0.53 -17.55
CA ASN A 97 11.89 1.65 -17.31
C ASN A 97 11.36 2.59 -16.21
N GLY A 98 12.21 2.98 -15.26
CA GLY A 98 11.95 4.07 -14.31
C GLY A 98 11.07 3.69 -13.10
N GLY A 99 10.92 2.40 -12.80
CA GLY A 99 10.10 1.95 -11.67
C GLY A 99 10.74 2.28 -10.33
N PHE A 100 9.94 2.63 -9.33
CA PHE A 100 10.42 2.85 -7.96
C PHE A 100 9.62 2.04 -6.93
N VAL A 101 10.32 1.39 -6.00
CA VAL A 101 9.72 0.76 -4.83
C VAL A 101 10.31 1.36 -3.56
N GLY A 102 9.44 2.00 -2.77
CA GLY A 102 9.76 2.47 -1.42
C GLY A 102 9.35 1.42 -0.40
N LEU A 103 10.27 1.02 0.48
CA LEU A 103 10.02 -0.01 1.49
C LEU A 103 10.45 0.44 2.89
N LEU A 104 9.52 0.33 3.83
CA LEU A 104 9.77 0.43 5.26
C LEU A 104 9.01 -0.69 5.99
N GLN A 105 9.74 -1.60 6.61
CA GLN A 105 9.20 -2.64 7.48
C GLN A 105 9.82 -2.49 8.88
N SER A 106 8.98 -2.48 9.90
CA SER A 106 9.41 -2.36 11.29
C SER A 106 8.60 -3.31 12.18
N SER A 107 9.19 -4.43 12.56
CA SER A 107 8.60 -5.41 13.48
C SER A 107 9.13 -5.22 14.90
N PRO A 108 8.28 -5.27 15.94
CA PRO A 108 8.74 -5.20 17.32
C PRO A 108 9.38 -6.51 17.82
N SER A 109 9.21 -7.61 17.08
CA SER A 109 9.66 -8.96 17.47
C SER A 109 10.00 -9.81 16.25
N PRO A 110 11.04 -10.67 16.31
CA PRO A 110 11.45 -11.51 15.19
C PRO A 110 10.37 -12.50 14.73
N ASN A 111 9.53 -12.98 15.65
CA ASN A 111 8.46 -13.95 15.33
C ASN A 111 7.23 -13.30 14.66
N LEU A 112 7.22 -11.98 14.55
CA LEU A 112 6.14 -11.19 13.95
C LEU A 112 6.69 -10.32 12.81
N GLY A 113 7.55 -10.90 11.99
CA GLY A 113 8.08 -10.24 10.81
C GLY A 113 7.00 -9.81 9.83
N ASN A 114 7.18 -8.63 9.22
CA ASN A 114 6.28 -8.14 8.19
C ASN A 114 6.63 -8.76 6.83
N GLN A 115 5.64 -8.93 5.95
CA GLN A 115 5.81 -9.52 4.62
C GLN A 115 5.32 -8.56 3.53
N ALA A 116 6.14 -8.34 2.51
CA ALA A 116 5.80 -7.55 1.34
C ALA A 116 6.04 -8.34 0.05
N ASN A 117 5.09 -8.32 -0.88
CA ASN A 117 5.26 -8.80 -2.24
C ASN A 117 4.89 -7.68 -3.22
N VAL A 118 5.83 -7.26 -4.05
CA VAL A 118 5.64 -6.15 -4.99
C VAL A 118 5.96 -6.62 -6.39
N ASN A 119 5.00 -6.46 -7.30
CA ASN A 119 5.20 -6.63 -8.73
C ASN A 119 4.86 -5.32 -9.44
N LEU A 120 5.90 -4.65 -9.95
CA LEU A 120 5.81 -3.35 -10.60
C LEU A 120 6.19 -3.46 -12.08
N ALA A 121 5.26 -3.09 -12.95
CA ALA A 121 5.49 -2.99 -14.39
C ALA A 121 5.53 -1.53 -14.87
N GLY A 122 6.63 -1.14 -15.51
CA GLY A 122 6.86 0.19 -16.06
C GLY A 122 7.36 1.22 -15.05
N GLY A 123 7.20 2.50 -15.38
CA GLY A 123 7.71 3.64 -14.58
C GLY A 123 6.84 4.07 -13.40
N GLY A 124 6.00 3.15 -12.89
CA GLY A 124 5.13 3.40 -11.75
C GLY A 124 5.89 3.44 -10.42
N ARG A 125 5.16 3.67 -9.33
CA ARG A 125 5.71 3.73 -7.97
C ARG A 125 4.93 2.84 -7.02
N ALA A 126 5.59 1.94 -6.31
CA ALA A 126 4.99 1.17 -5.22
C ALA A 126 5.57 1.64 -3.87
N LEU A 127 4.72 1.99 -2.91
CA LEU A 127 5.14 2.43 -1.58
C LEU A 127 4.55 1.49 -0.53
N ILE A 128 5.40 0.73 0.15
CA ILE A 128 4.98 -0.25 1.16
C ILE A 128 5.57 0.13 2.51
N GLY A 129 4.67 0.48 3.44
CA GLY A 129 5.00 0.86 4.81
C GLY A 129 4.28 -0.04 5.82
N GLN A 130 5.03 -0.76 6.65
CA GLN A 130 4.49 -1.72 7.62
C GLN A 130 5.12 -1.47 8.99
N LEU A 131 4.32 -0.90 9.92
CA LEU A 131 4.72 -0.59 11.29
C LEU A 131 3.95 -1.49 12.26
N GLY A 132 4.65 -2.36 12.99
CA GLY A 132 4.05 -3.35 13.88
C GLY A 132 4.37 -4.77 13.44
N GLY A 133 3.69 -5.77 14.00
CA GLY A 133 4.03 -7.18 13.85
C GLY A 133 3.13 -7.97 12.91
N GLY A 134 3.70 -8.77 12.01
CA GLY A 134 2.98 -9.77 11.21
C GLY A 134 2.10 -9.20 10.12
N ASN A 135 2.33 -7.96 9.68
CA ASN A 135 1.57 -7.38 8.58
C ASN A 135 1.98 -8.01 7.23
N LYS A 136 1.03 -8.10 6.30
CA LYS A 136 1.21 -8.64 4.95
C LYS A 136 0.68 -7.65 3.92
N ALA A 137 1.50 -7.35 2.92
CA ALA A 137 1.17 -6.43 1.85
C ALA A 137 1.51 -7.04 0.48
N THR A 138 0.54 -7.09 -0.42
CA THR A 138 0.74 -7.46 -1.83
C THR A 138 0.38 -6.26 -2.70
N ALA A 139 1.31 -5.80 -3.54
CA ALA A 139 1.06 -4.72 -4.49
C ALA A 139 1.39 -5.16 -5.92
N MET A 140 0.39 -5.10 -6.80
CA MET A 140 0.51 -5.42 -8.22
C MET A 140 0.18 -4.17 -9.04
N LEU A 141 1.18 -3.59 -9.68
CA LEU A 141 1.03 -2.40 -10.52
C LEU A 141 1.30 -2.76 -11.98
N GLY A 142 0.25 -2.74 -12.79
CA GLY A 142 0.34 -3.00 -14.22
C GLY A 142 1.02 -1.86 -15.00
N ALA A 143 1.39 -2.15 -16.25
CA ALA A 143 2.02 -1.16 -17.12
C ALA A 143 1.15 0.09 -17.26
N GLY A 144 1.77 1.25 -17.01
CA GLY A 144 1.09 2.55 -17.08
C GLY A 144 0.43 3.00 -15.77
N ALA A 145 0.34 2.15 -14.75
CA ALA A 145 -0.07 2.56 -13.41
C ALA A 145 0.93 3.60 -12.87
N LEU A 146 0.41 4.66 -12.24
CA LEU A 146 1.22 5.75 -11.72
C LEU A 146 1.77 5.44 -10.33
N GLU A 147 0.91 4.98 -9.42
CA GLU A 147 1.25 4.78 -8.02
C GLU A 147 0.38 3.72 -7.33
N GLY A 148 0.95 3.02 -6.36
CA GLY A 148 0.28 2.06 -5.52
C GLY A 148 0.87 2.09 -4.11
N THR A 149 0.06 2.42 -3.13
CA THR A 149 0.52 2.68 -1.75
C THR A 149 -0.20 1.75 -0.78
N ILE A 150 0.55 1.04 0.06
CA ILE A 150 0.01 0.25 1.17
C ILE A 150 0.71 0.68 2.45
N LEU A 151 -0.05 1.23 3.39
CA LEU A 151 0.43 1.67 4.69
C LEU A 151 -0.34 0.94 5.79
N GLN A 152 0.38 0.22 6.65
CA GLN A 152 -0.17 -0.58 7.73
C GLN A 152 0.49 -0.17 9.04
N LYS A 153 -0.33 0.14 10.05
CA LYS A 153 0.11 0.39 11.42
C LYS A 153 -0.69 -0.44 12.41
N GLY A 154 -0.01 -1.30 13.15
CA GLY A 154 -0.58 -2.28 14.09
C GLY A 154 -0.18 -3.70 13.68
N ASP A 155 -0.97 -4.70 14.07
CA ASP A 155 -0.54 -6.10 14.00
C ASP A 155 -1.44 -6.96 13.10
N SER A 156 -0.83 -7.89 12.36
CA SER A 156 -1.53 -8.90 11.56
C SER A 156 -2.51 -8.34 10.52
N ASN A 157 -2.24 -7.15 9.99
CA ASN A 157 -3.02 -6.60 8.88
C ASN A 157 -2.63 -7.27 7.55
N VAL A 158 -3.59 -7.45 6.66
CA VAL A 158 -3.44 -7.99 5.32
C VAL A 158 -4.01 -6.98 4.32
N ALA A 159 -3.22 -6.63 3.31
CA ALA A 159 -3.61 -5.70 2.26
C ALA A 159 -3.19 -6.23 0.88
N ASP A 160 -4.14 -6.33 -0.03
CA ASP A 160 -3.90 -6.70 -1.44
C ASP A 160 -4.34 -5.56 -2.36
N LEU A 161 -3.39 -4.91 -3.02
CA LEU A 161 -3.61 -3.81 -3.96
C LEU A 161 -3.28 -4.23 -5.39
N SER A 162 -4.22 -4.02 -6.31
CA SER A 162 -4.00 -4.16 -7.75
C SER A 162 -4.35 -2.85 -8.46
N VAL A 163 -3.42 -2.27 -9.21
CA VAL A 163 -3.63 -1.02 -9.97
C VAL A 163 -3.28 -1.25 -11.43
N THR A 164 -4.24 -1.00 -12.31
CA THR A 164 -4.09 -1.12 -13.76
C THR A 164 -4.69 0.09 -14.47
N GLY A 165 -4.22 0.39 -15.67
CA GLY A 165 -4.64 1.55 -16.44
C GLY A 165 -3.62 2.69 -16.44
N LYS A 166 -3.61 3.48 -17.51
CA LYS A 166 -2.65 4.57 -17.65
C LYS A 166 -2.97 5.69 -16.66
N GLY A 167 -2.00 6.07 -15.85
CA GLY A 167 -2.15 7.17 -14.89
C GLY A 167 -3.03 6.85 -13.68
N SER A 168 -3.40 5.58 -13.47
CA SER A 168 -4.21 5.19 -12.32
C SER A 168 -3.38 5.07 -11.05
N SER A 169 -4.02 5.29 -9.90
CA SER A 169 -3.39 5.22 -8.58
C SER A 169 -4.28 4.50 -7.57
N GLY A 170 -3.68 3.76 -6.65
CA GLY A 170 -4.40 3.07 -5.58
C GLY A 170 -3.71 3.23 -4.23
N SER A 171 -4.49 3.34 -3.16
CA SER A 171 -3.97 3.45 -1.78
C SER A 171 -4.78 2.60 -0.81
N ILE A 172 -4.10 1.86 0.07
CA ILE A 172 -4.69 1.20 1.24
C ILE A 172 -3.98 1.74 2.49
N SER A 173 -4.74 2.31 3.43
CA SER A 173 -4.24 2.75 4.75
C SER A 173 -4.98 1.99 5.85
N GLN A 174 -4.27 1.16 6.60
CA GLN A 174 -4.80 0.35 7.70
C GLN A 174 -4.20 0.79 9.03
N TYR A 175 -5.06 1.15 9.98
CA TYR A 175 -4.68 1.51 11.35
C TYR A 175 -5.42 0.62 12.35
N GLY A 176 -4.70 -0.30 12.98
CA GLY A 176 -5.24 -1.25 13.96
C GLY A 176 -4.76 -2.67 13.70
N SER A 177 -5.55 -3.67 14.06
CA SER A 177 -5.10 -5.07 14.07
C SER A 177 -6.05 -6.03 13.37
N GLY A 178 -5.49 -7.01 12.65
CA GLY A 178 -6.24 -8.06 11.98
C GLY A 178 -7.11 -7.58 10.81
N LEU A 179 -6.87 -6.37 10.29
CA LEU A 179 -7.61 -5.80 9.15
C LEU A 179 -7.22 -6.53 7.86
N ASN A 180 -8.19 -7.06 7.14
CA ASN A 180 -7.96 -7.77 5.88
C ASN A 180 -8.74 -7.11 4.74
N ASN A 181 -8.02 -6.42 3.85
CA ASN A 181 -8.59 -5.57 2.80
C ASN A 181 -7.98 -5.86 1.43
N SER A 182 -8.79 -5.77 0.39
CA SER A 182 -8.34 -5.82 -0.99
C SER A 182 -8.95 -4.68 -1.81
N LEU A 183 -8.12 -4.03 -2.63
CA LEU A 183 -8.51 -2.95 -3.53
C LEU A 183 -7.97 -3.22 -4.94
N ALA A 184 -8.87 -3.28 -5.92
CA ALA A 184 -8.55 -3.31 -7.33
C ALA A 184 -8.95 -1.99 -7.98
N VAL A 185 -7.99 -1.29 -8.62
CA VAL A 185 -8.20 -0.03 -9.33
C VAL A 185 -7.93 -0.24 -10.80
N SER A 186 -8.90 0.10 -11.65
CA SER A 186 -8.76 -0.01 -13.10
C SER A 186 -9.32 1.20 -13.86
N GLY A 187 -8.83 1.36 -15.09
CA GLY A 187 -9.22 2.45 -15.99
C GLY A 187 -8.27 3.65 -15.97
N ALA A 188 -8.27 4.43 -17.06
CA ALA A 188 -7.32 5.52 -17.25
C ALA A 188 -7.58 6.66 -16.26
N GLY A 189 -6.54 7.16 -15.58
CA GLY A 189 -6.63 8.24 -14.62
C GLY A 189 -7.46 7.94 -13.36
N THR A 190 -7.89 6.70 -13.13
CA THR A 190 -8.66 6.32 -11.95
C THR A 190 -7.80 6.39 -10.70
N SER A 191 -8.28 7.05 -9.65
CA SER A 191 -7.65 7.02 -8.33
C SER A 191 -8.60 6.42 -7.30
N ALA A 192 -8.12 5.49 -6.47
CA ALA A 192 -8.91 4.98 -5.36
C ALA A 192 -8.10 4.89 -4.05
N ALA A 193 -8.76 5.20 -2.94
CA ALA A 193 -8.20 5.05 -1.61
C ALA A 193 -9.14 4.22 -0.72
N LEU A 194 -8.59 3.27 0.01
CA LEU A 194 -9.28 2.49 1.03
C LEU A 194 -8.63 2.76 2.39
N ILE A 195 -9.38 3.39 3.28
CA ILE A 195 -8.95 3.67 4.66
C ILE A 195 -9.70 2.73 5.58
N SER A 196 -8.98 2.04 6.46
CA SER A 196 -9.58 1.14 7.45
C SER A 196 -8.97 1.27 8.82
N ASN A 197 -9.85 1.42 9.81
CA ASN A 197 -9.45 1.62 11.20
C ASN A 197 -10.17 0.62 12.11
N GLY A 198 -9.45 0.14 13.13
CA GLY A 198 -10.01 -0.67 14.22
C GLY A 198 -9.45 -2.09 14.29
N VAL A 199 -10.24 -3.02 14.79
CA VAL A 199 -9.82 -4.41 14.99
C VAL A 199 -10.74 -5.33 14.18
N SER A 200 -10.19 -6.38 13.57
CA SER A 200 -11.01 -7.48 13.06
C SER A 200 -10.38 -8.83 13.28
N ASN A 201 -11.20 -9.88 13.27
CA ASN A 201 -10.78 -11.27 13.50
C ASN A 201 -10.10 -11.91 12.27
N GLY A 202 -9.44 -11.12 11.41
CA GLY A 202 -8.74 -11.61 10.23
C GLY A 202 -9.63 -12.10 9.08
N THR A 203 -10.96 -12.03 9.20
CA THR A 203 -11.88 -12.37 8.11
C THR A 203 -11.64 -11.44 6.92
N ALA A 204 -11.39 -12.04 5.76
CA ALA A 204 -11.21 -11.31 4.51
C ALA A 204 -12.45 -10.45 4.24
N GLY A 205 -12.26 -9.14 4.09
CA GLY A 205 -13.29 -8.28 3.54
C GLY A 205 -13.59 -8.69 2.10
N THR A 206 -14.81 -8.42 1.64
CA THR A 206 -15.12 -8.54 0.21
C THR A 206 -14.19 -7.61 -0.56
N PRO A 207 -13.49 -8.09 -1.61
CA PRO A 207 -12.63 -7.25 -2.43
C PRO A 207 -13.40 -6.06 -3.00
N ILE A 208 -12.80 -4.87 -2.93
CA ILE A 208 -13.38 -3.65 -3.51
C ILE A 208 -12.76 -3.45 -4.90
N THR A 209 -13.61 -3.26 -5.90
CA THR A 209 -13.18 -2.93 -7.26
C THR A 209 -13.66 -1.53 -7.62
N VAL A 210 -12.73 -0.67 -8.03
CA VAL A 210 -13.01 0.66 -8.58
C VAL A 210 -12.60 0.68 -10.04
N GLN A 211 -13.58 0.82 -10.92
CA GLN A 211 -13.38 0.98 -12.36
C GLN A 211 -13.98 2.32 -12.79
N SER A 212 -13.16 3.21 -13.36
CA SER A 212 -13.60 4.52 -13.83
C SER A 212 -12.83 4.99 -15.07
N ASN A 213 -13.16 6.16 -15.61
CA ASN A 213 -12.40 6.81 -16.68
C ASN A 213 -11.96 8.23 -16.23
N GLY A 214 -11.19 8.29 -15.13
CA GLY A 214 -10.64 9.54 -14.58
C GLY A 214 -11.29 10.04 -13.29
N ALA A 215 -12.07 9.20 -12.60
CA ALA A 215 -12.69 9.57 -11.33
C ALA A 215 -11.79 9.22 -10.12
N SER A 216 -12.03 9.91 -9.01
CA SER A 216 -11.43 9.60 -7.71
C SER A 216 -12.48 9.01 -6.77
N VAL A 217 -12.18 7.89 -6.13
CA VAL A 217 -13.06 7.21 -5.18
C VAL A 217 -12.34 7.05 -3.84
N THR A 218 -12.97 7.49 -2.75
CA THR A 218 -12.47 7.20 -1.39
C THR A 218 -13.47 6.30 -0.69
N ILE A 219 -13.01 5.13 -0.25
CA ILE A 219 -13.77 4.18 0.56
C ILE A 219 -13.23 4.22 1.99
N THR A 220 -14.14 4.42 2.94
CA THR A 220 -13.85 4.36 4.38
C THR A 220 -14.53 3.13 4.97
N GLN A 221 -13.79 2.34 5.74
CA GLN A 221 -14.34 1.23 6.53
C GLN A 221 -13.88 1.35 7.98
N SER A 222 -14.83 1.46 8.91
CA SER A 222 -14.56 1.30 10.34
C SER A 222 -14.96 -0.10 10.76
N LYS A 223 -14.05 -0.84 11.40
CA LYS A 223 -14.34 -2.15 11.99
C LYS A 223 -14.25 -2.01 13.52
N MET A 224 -15.27 -2.51 14.21
CA MET A 224 -15.34 -2.53 15.68
C MET A 224 -14.95 -3.91 16.20
#